data_AF-A0A7C3LWL5-F1
#
_entry.id   AF-A0A7C3LWL5-F1
#
_cell.length_a   1.000
_cell.length_b   1.000
_cell.length_c   1.000
_cell.angle_alpha   90.00
_cell.angle_beta   90.00
_cell.angle_gamma   90.00
#
_symmetry.space_group_name_H-M   'P 1'
#
loop_
_entity.id
_entity.type
_entity.pdbx_description
1 polymer ?
#
loop_
_entity_poly.entity_id
_entity_poly.type
_entity_poly.pdbx_seq_one_letter_code
_entity_poly.pdbx_strand_id
1 'polypeptide(L)'
;MHKTSRDAYFTREDNIFRVGTSKVEKVLELNEYGQFVMSDYVNKITGSHYVLGGAQPSDEFAITFNGKQYSGSDCNWQVTDVATSELSQGELEAIITLQNDVLRVERHYVAYPGVGVIQEWTVYENISGKDGTIDRPRIFIQRLMHNEIADIDFLYMTGGGNFTGSTILKQVKIEDGYVKDFDSQGPPEMMEVDGAFANKLHPRFNGTAMWFEFFALRNRAKNEGWYMTFDYQGWWKSQFSNRDGNTSLVGWCELLSYGLKAGESIKMPPMMTGVFIGDVDDLGNTINEYIYTYKWDYTRDTYFNRSSIVIWREAPLAEKVYKIVEMGRYIGVERLWVDDFWFDAKGNWNGIFGDDWKHINEYIRRNGMVLRLWMPPWHADRLSNIWIEHPEWMLDFHGNWYNWTIDMSREEAYQWILAMLCGMQRKFGTYDLRVDGDPCNVKNDRSFDSETGDWNGTFLQSQNFYRLYKEFKDRNPEAGLDGCSSGGHTLGIESVRYTDQQQITDGECKHYGGYWTTMIMPIDKHQGMPIGECKGSWQYYDPRERQLFSAPIQGAQNPEEGYTNEALEG
;
A
#
# COMPACT_ATOMS: atom_id res chain seq x y z
N MET A 1 -25.93 -24.03 2.87
CA MET A 1 -24.51 -24.31 3.19
C MET A 1 -24.13 -23.52 4.44
N HIS A 2 -23.36 -24.07 5.37
CA HIS A 2 -22.91 -23.34 6.56
C HIS A 2 -21.49 -23.76 6.93
N LYS A 3 -20.60 -22.79 7.12
CA LYS A 3 -19.20 -23.01 7.48
C LYS A 3 -18.80 -21.93 8.48
N THR A 4 -17.98 -22.30 9.46
CA THR A 4 -17.50 -21.42 10.52
C THR A 4 -16.02 -21.65 10.78
N SER A 5 -15.31 -20.61 11.21
CA SER A 5 -13.98 -20.66 11.81
C SER A 5 -13.92 -19.63 12.93
N ARG A 6 -13.80 -20.08 14.19
CA ARG A 6 -14.03 -19.25 15.39
C ARG A 6 -15.37 -18.50 15.27
N ASP A 7 -15.38 -17.17 15.29
CA ASP A 7 -16.58 -16.35 15.10
C ASP A 7 -16.80 -15.91 13.64
N ALA A 8 -15.88 -16.20 12.71
CA ALA A 8 -16.10 -16.00 11.29
C ALA A 8 -17.03 -17.07 10.72
N TYR A 9 -17.93 -16.69 9.82
CA TYR A 9 -18.88 -17.60 9.22
C TYR A 9 -19.24 -17.24 7.78
N PHE A 10 -19.67 -18.29 7.08
CA PHE A 10 -20.37 -18.21 5.82
C PHE A 10 -21.66 -19.03 5.89
N THR A 11 -22.76 -18.45 5.46
CA THR A 11 -24.04 -19.16 5.30
C THR A 11 -24.59 -18.93 3.90
N ARG A 12 -25.18 -19.96 3.31
CA ARG A 12 -26.01 -19.88 2.11
C ARG A 12 -27.37 -20.49 2.37
N GLU A 13 -28.40 -19.70 2.17
CA GLU A 13 -29.82 -20.08 2.21
C GLU A 13 -30.42 -19.72 0.86
N ASP A 14 -30.67 -20.72 0.02
CA ASP A 14 -31.06 -20.53 -1.39
C ASP A 14 -30.10 -19.61 -2.15
N ASN A 15 -30.57 -18.40 -2.48
CA ASN A 15 -29.84 -17.36 -3.21
C ASN A 15 -29.35 -16.22 -2.30
N ILE A 16 -29.44 -16.38 -0.98
CA ILE A 16 -28.93 -15.43 0.01
C ILE A 16 -27.63 -15.99 0.58
N PHE A 17 -26.58 -15.17 0.57
CA PHE A 17 -25.25 -15.49 1.08
C PHE A 17 -24.90 -14.50 2.18
N ARG A 18 -24.39 -14.98 3.31
CA ARG A 18 -23.92 -14.13 4.41
C ARG A 18 -22.48 -14.48 4.72
N VAL A 19 -21.63 -13.47 4.74
CA VAL A 19 -20.22 -13.56 5.14
C VAL A 19 -20.02 -12.59 6.29
N GLY A 20 -19.43 -13.03 7.39
CA GLY A 20 -19.24 -12.13 8.52
C GLY A 20 -18.50 -12.73 9.71
N THR A 21 -18.48 -11.95 10.78
CA THR A 21 -17.93 -12.29 12.10
C THR A 21 -18.95 -11.97 13.19
N SER A 22 -18.56 -12.05 14.46
CA SER A 22 -19.40 -11.52 15.54
C SER A 22 -19.62 -9.99 15.44
N LYS A 23 -18.73 -9.27 14.74
CA LYS A 23 -18.69 -7.80 14.67
C LYS A 23 -19.28 -7.21 13.38
N VAL A 24 -19.20 -7.92 12.25
CA VAL A 24 -19.68 -7.42 10.94
C VAL A 24 -20.39 -8.53 10.15
N GLU A 25 -21.37 -8.18 9.33
CA GLU A 25 -21.95 -9.10 8.34
C GLU A 25 -22.25 -8.39 7.02
N LYS A 26 -21.87 -9.03 5.92
CA LYS A 26 -22.25 -8.64 4.56
C LYS A 26 -23.25 -9.67 4.04
N VAL A 27 -24.38 -9.18 3.53
CA VAL A 27 -25.45 -10.00 2.95
C VAL A 27 -25.52 -9.74 1.45
N LEU A 28 -25.44 -10.83 0.70
CA LEU A 28 -25.45 -10.85 -0.76
C LEU A 28 -26.66 -11.64 -1.22
N GLU A 29 -27.24 -11.22 -2.33
CA GLU A 29 -28.43 -11.86 -2.90
C GLU A 29 -28.29 -12.00 -4.41
N LEU A 30 -28.58 -13.20 -4.94
CA LEU A 30 -28.96 -13.39 -6.33
C LEU A 30 -30.48 -13.34 -6.44
N ASN A 31 -31.02 -12.18 -6.81
CA ASN A 31 -32.47 -11.99 -6.81
C ASN A 31 -33.17 -12.76 -7.97
N GLU A 32 -34.50 -12.70 -8.00
CA GLU A 32 -35.33 -13.38 -9.00
C GLU A 32 -35.07 -12.94 -10.46
N TYR A 33 -34.45 -11.78 -10.67
CA TYR A 33 -34.08 -11.25 -11.98
C TYR A 33 -32.67 -11.69 -12.42
N GLY A 34 -31.98 -12.49 -11.60
CA GLY A 34 -30.61 -12.92 -11.84
C GLY A 34 -29.60 -11.78 -11.65
N GLN A 35 -29.89 -10.84 -10.75
CA GLN A 35 -28.97 -9.78 -10.36
C GLN A 35 -28.27 -10.17 -9.06
N PHE A 36 -26.95 -10.06 -9.00
CA PHE A 36 -26.14 -10.31 -7.83
C PHE A 36 -25.76 -8.99 -7.16
N VAL A 37 -26.30 -8.74 -5.97
CA VAL A 37 -26.16 -7.47 -5.27
C VAL A 37 -25.87 -7.66 -3.78
N MET A 38 -25.26 -6.65 -3.16
CA MET A 38 -25.24 -6.54 -1.70
C MET A 38 -26.57 -5.97 -1.23
N SER A 39 -27.37 -6.82 -0.57
CA SER A 39 -28.66 -6.43 -0.01
C SER A 39 -28.55 -5.84 1.38
N ASP A 40 -27.46 -6.13 2.11
CA ASP A 40 -27.20 -5.53 3.42
C ASP A 40 -25.71 -5.53 3.82
N TYR A 41 -25.38 -4.61 4.71
CA TYR A 41 -24.09 -4.54 5.39
C TYR A 41 -24.34 -4.08 6.83
N VAL A 42 -24.03 -4.94 7.79
CA VAL A 42 -24.47 -4.83 9.17
C VAL A 42 -23.28 -4.61 10.09
N ASN A 43 -23.29 -3.51 10.84
CA ASN A 43 -22.47 -3.38 12.03
C ASN A 43 -23.13 -4.17 13.15
N LYS A 44 -22.68 -5.40 13.38
CA LYS A 44 -23.28 -6.29 14.37
C LYS A 44 -22.99 -5.88 15.82
N ILE A 45 -22.05 -4.95 16.02
CA ILE A 45 -21.75 -4.42 17.34
C ILE A 45 -22.86 -3.46 17.80
N THR A 46 -23.42 -2.67 16.89
CA THR A 46 -24.52 -1.71 17.17
C THR A 46 -25.88 -2.18 16.71
N GLY A 47 -25.94 -3.14 15.79
CA GLY A 47 -27.15 -3.57 15.10
C GLY A 47 -27.56 -2.65 13.95
N SER A 48 -26.68 -1.74 13.50
CA SER A 48 -26.98 -0.83 12.39
C SER A 48 -26.85 -1.52 11.03
N HIS A 49 -27.80 -1.22 10.15
CA HIS A 49 -27.86 -1.71 8.77
C HIS A 49 -27.55 -0.55 7.81
N TYR A 50 -26.55 -0.71 6.96
CA TYR A 50 -26.01 0.41 6.17
C TYR A 50 -26.56 0.51 4.75
N VAL A 51 -27.18 -0.53 4.19
CA VAL A 51 -27.68 -0.49 2.79
C VAL A 51 -29.13 0.01 2.71
N LEU A 52 -29.88 -0.05 3.81
CA LEU A 52 -31.30 0.32 3.83
C LEU A 52 -31.55 1.77 3.37
N GLY A 53 -32.60 1.97 2.58
CA GLY A 53 -33.07 3.29 2.15
C GLY A 53 -32.43 3.84 0.86
N GLY A 54 -31.44 3.14 0.29
CA GLY A 54 -30.86 3.49 -1.02
C GLY A 54 -31.82 3.22 -2.18
N ALA A 55 -31.76 4.07 -3.22
CA ALA A 55 -32.54 3.88 -4.44
C ALA A 55 -31.92 2.83 -5.38
N GLN A 56 -30.64 2.50 -5.22
CA GLN A 56 -29.94 1.48 -6.01
C GLN A 56 -29.09 0.59 -5.08
N PRO A 57 -29.19 -0.75 -5.16
CA PRO A 57 -28.35 -1.65 -4.39
C PRO A 57 -26.90 -1.61 -4.89
N SER A 58 -25.95 -2.15 -4.13
CA SER A 58 -24.55 -2.23 -4.59
C SER A 58 -24.34 -3.42 -5.53
N ASP A 59 -23.74 -3.19 -6.70
CA ASP A 59 -23.62 -4.20 -7.78
C ASP A 59 -22.49 -5.21 -7.56
N GLU A 60 -21.72 -5.09 -6.47
CA GLU A 60 -20.53 -5.90 -6.08
C GLU A 60 -19.34 -5.92 -7.05
N PHE A 61 -19.58 -5.88 -8.35
CA PHE A 61 -18.58 -5.89 -9.40
C PHE A 61 -19.13 -5.20 -10.65
N ALA A 62 -18.23 -4.63 -11.45
CA ALA A 62 -18.53 -4.21 -12.81
C ALA A 62 -17.26 -4.15 -13.66
N ILE A 63 -17.42 -4.41 -14.96
CA ILE A 63 -16.36 -4.37 -15.96
C ILE A 63 -16.96 -4.03 -17.32
N THR A 64 -16.26 -3.30 -18.17
CA THR A 64 -16.63 -3.19 -19.58
C THR A 64 -15.88 -4.26 -20.35
N PHE A 65 -16.55 -5.10 -21.13
CA PHE A 65 -15.96 -6.08 -22.03
C PHE A 65 -16.43 -5.81 -23.46
N ASN A 66 -15.49 -5.58 -24.39
CA ASN A 66 -15.76 -5.21 -25.77
C ASN A 66 -16.76 -4.03 -25.91
N GLY A 67 -16.60 -3.00 -25.07
CA GLY A 67 -17.43 -1.80 -25.07
C GLY A 67 -18.82 -1.95 -24.44
N LYS A 68 -19.21 -3.16 -24.00
CA LYS A 68 -20.43 -3.40 -23.23
C LYS A 68 -20.11 -3.55 -21.75
N GLN A 69 -20.84 -2.83 -20.89
CA GLN A 69 -20.73 -3.00 -19.45
C GLN A 69 -21.41 -4.29 -18.98
N TYR A 70 -20.77 -4.95 -18.02
CA TYR A 70 -21.26 -6.08 -17.26
C TYR A 70 -21.14 -5.76 -15.77
N SER A 71 -22.23 -5.79 -15.02
CA SER A 71 -22.25 -5.57 -13.56
C SER A 71 -23.08 -6.63 -12.85
N GLY A 72 -22.95 -6.74 -11.53
CA GLY A 72 -23.83 -7.63 -10.74
C GLY A 72 -25.31 -7.26 -10.85
N SER A 73 -25.65 -6.00 -11.11
CA SER A 73 -27.03 -5.55 -11.37
C SER A 73 -27.58 -5.89 -12.75
N ASP A 74 -26.78 -6.43 -13.66
CA ASP A 74 -27.33 -6.97 -14.91
C ASP A 74 -28.15 -8.24 -14.65
N CYS A 75 -29.20 -8.43 -15.45
CA CYS A 75 -29.97 -9.67 -15.40
C CYS A 75 -29.16 -10.85 -15.96
N ASN A 76 -29.56 -12.06 -15.57
CA ASN A 76 -29.07 -13.36 -16.07
C ASN A 76 -27.75 -13.89 -15.49
N TRP A 77 -27.30 -13.40 -14.33
CA TRP A 77 -26.27 -14.12 -13.59
C TRP A 77 -26.82 -15.42 -13.01
N GLN A 78 -26.01 -16.47 -13.08
CA GLN A 78 -26.28 -17.76 -12.46
C GLN A 78 -25.15 -18.11 -11.52
N VAL A 79 -25.47 -18.51 -10.30
CA VAL A 79 -24.48 -19.07 -9.38
C VAL A 79 -24.17 -20.51 -9.82
N THR A 80 -22.96 -20.75 -10.29
CA THR A 80 -22.52 -22.05 -10.81
C THR A 80 -21.73 -22.85 -9.78
N ASP A 81 -21.03 -22.18 -8.87
CA ASP A 81 -20.29 -22.83 -7.78
C ASP A 81 -20.23 -21.95 -6.52
N VAL A 82 -20.08 -22.60 -5.36
CA VAL A 82 -19.81 -21.94 -4.08
C VAL A 82 -18.82 -22.79 -3.29
N ALA A 83 -17.64 -22.24 -3.04
CA ALA A 83 -16.58 -22.89 -2.27
C ALA A 83 -16.30 -22.14 -0.96
N THR A 84 -15.80 -22.87 0.04
CA THR A 84 -15.30 -22.26 1.28
C THR A 84 -14.05 -22.96 1.76
N SER A 85 -13.09 -22.20 2.29
CA SER A 85 -11.81 -22.68 2.81
C SER A 85 -11.42 -21.91 4.08
N GLU A 86 -10.74 -22.60 5.00
CA GLU A 86 -10.09 -21.93 6.12
C GLU A 86 -8.63 -21.64 5.73
N LEU A 87 -8.19 -20.40 5.94
CA LEU A 87 -6.83 -19.94 5.63
C LEU A 87 -5.88 -20.10 6.83
N SER A 88 -4.60 -19.77 6.62
CA SER A 88 -3.52 -20.12 7.55
C SER A 88 -3.62 -19.48 8.94
N GLN A 89 -4.30 -18.35 9.10
CA GLN A 89 -4.51 -17.68 10.39
C GLN A 89 -5.96 -17.84 10.87
N GLY A 90 -6.69 -18.85 10.36
CA GLY A 90 -8.06 -19.18 10.71
C GLY A 90 -9.12 -18.31 10.03
N GLU A 91 -8.73 -17.48 9.07
CA GLU A 91 -9.68 -16.71 8.26
C GLU A 91 -10.59 -17.66 7.48
N LEU A 92 -11.82 -17.22 7.22
CA LEU A 92 -12.76 -18.00 6.42
C LEU A 92 -12.95 -17.32 5.07
N GLU A 93 -12.49 -17.98 4.01
CA GLU A 93 -12.75 -17.57 2.63
C GLU A 93 -14.02 -18.26 2.12
N ALA A 94 -14.85 -17.49 1.43
CA ALA A 94 -15.96 -17.95 0.63
C ALA A 94 -15.81 -17.42 -0.81
N ILE A 95 -16.00 -18.30 -1.78
CA ILE A 95 -15.92 -17.98 -3.21
C ILE A 95 -17.32 -18.24 -3.79
N ILE A 96 -17.91 -17.22 -4.40
CA ILE A 96 -19.18 -17.32 -5.12
C ILE A 96 -18.89 -17.15 -6.60
N THR A 97 -19.09 -18.20 -7.39
CA THR A 97 -18.84 -18.20 -8.83
C THR A 97 -20.14 -17.94 -9.57
N LEU A 98 -20.17 -16.83 -10.30
CA LEU A 98 -21.27 -16.35 -11.11
C LEU A 98 -20.91 -16.52 -12.58
N GLN A 99 -21.90 -16.78 -13.43
CA GLN A 99 -21.69 -16.93 -14.85
C GLN A 99 -22.84 -16.37 -15.67
N ASN A 100 -22.50 -15.75 -16.82
CA ASN A 100 -23.41 -15.50 -17.94
C ASN A 100 -22.80 -16.03 -19.25
N ASP A 101 -23.32 -15.63 -20.42
CA ASP A 101 -22.81 -16.13 -21.71
C ASP A 101 -21.43 -15.58 -22.12
N VAL A 102 -20.87 -14.62 -21.37
CA VAL A 102 -19.65 -13.87 -21.74
C VAL A 102 -18.58 -13.96 -20.68
N LEU A 103 -18.95 -13.84 -19.41
CA LEU A 103 -18.03 -13.78 -18.28
C LEU A 103 -18.39 -14.83 -17.23
N ARG A 104 -17.34 -15.44 -16.66
CA ARG A 104 -17.39 -16.05 -15.34
C ARG A 104 -16.75 -15.08 -14.34
N VAL A 105 -17.41 -14.87 -13.21
CA VAL A 105 -17.00 -13.93 -12.18
C VAL A 105 -16.91 -14.68 -10.86
N GLU A 106 -15.72 -14.74 -10.27
CA GLU A 106 -15.53 -15.24 -8.91
C GLU A 106 -15.46 -14.05 -7.96
N ARG A 107 -16.38 -14.02 -6.99
CA ARG A 107 -16.33 -13.08 -5.88
C ARG A 107 -15.80 -13.80 -4.65
N HIS A 108 -14.64 -13.34 -4.18
CA HIS A 108 -14.00 -13.86 -2.99
C HIS A 108 -14.31 -12.94 -1.82
N TYR A 109 -14.65 -13.54 -0.69
CA TYR A 109 -14.88 -12.85 0.57
C TYR A 109 -14.14 -13.58 1.69
N VAL A 110 -13.29 -12.86 2.41
CA VAL A 110 -12.50 -13.38 3.53
C VAL A 110 -12.94 -12.67 4.81
N ALA A 111 -13.59 -13.42 5.70
CA ALA A 111 -13.95 -12.93 7.03
C ALA A 111 -12.79 -13.21 8.00
N TYR A 112 -12.39 -12.19 8.74
CA TYR A 112 -11.26 -12.23 9.69
C TYR A 112 -11.76 -12.39 11.13
N PRO A 113 -11.60 -13.56 11.77
CA PRO A 113 -12.10 -13.79 13.12
C PRO A 113 -11.68 -12.74 14.16
N GLY A 114 -12.54 -12.42 15.11
CA GLY A 114 -12.25 -11.51 16.22
C GLY A 114 -12.20 -10.02 15.86
N VAL A 115 -12.17 -9.66 14.58
CA VAL A 115 -12.21 -8.27 14.09
C VAL A 115 -13.44 -8.03 13.22
N GLY A 116 -13.80 -6.76 13.05
CA GLY A 116 -14.96 -6.33 12.25
C GLY A 116 -14.63 -6.17 10.77
N VAL A 117 -13.86 -7.08 10.19
CA VAL A 117 -13.23 -6.91 8.87
C VAL A 117 -13.61 -8.01 7.88
N ILE A 118 -13.92 -7.60 6.64
CA ILE A 118 -14.11 -8.46 5.47
C ILE A 118 -13.21 -7.95 4.35
N GLN A 119 -12.33 -8.81 3.82
CA GLN A 119 -11.58 -8.55 2.59
C GLN A 119 -12.27 -9.21 1.40
N GLU A 120 -12.26 -8.57 0.24
CA GLU A 120 -12.89 -9.09 -0.97
C GLU A 120 -12.16 -8.69 -2.24
N TRP A 121 -12.31 -9.49 -3.29
CA TRP A 121 -11.81 -9.19 -4.64
C TRP A 121 -12.64 -9.93 -5.69
N THR A 122 -12.47 -9.52 -6.95
CA THR A 122 -13.12 -10.14 -8.10
C THR A 122 -12.09 -10.79 -9.02
N VAL A 123 -12.37 -12.00 -9.51
CA VAL A 123 -11.69 -12.59 -10.66
C VAL A 123 -12.67 -12.64 -11.82
N TYR A 124 -12.31 -12.05 -12.96
CA TYR A 124 -13.08 -12.14 -14.20
C TYR A 124 -12.39 -13.11 -15.15
N GLU A 125 -13.14 -14.05 -15.72
CA GLU A 125 -12.68 -14.95 -16.78
C GLU A 125 -13.51 -14.71 -18.05
N ASN A 126 -12.83 -14.58 -19.19
CA ASN A 126 -13.48 -14.48 -20.49
C ASN A 126 -13.91 -15.87 -20.98
N ILE A 127 -15.20 -16.16 -20.91
CA ILE A 127 -15.78 -17.43 -21.38
C ILE A 127 -16.57 -17.28 -22.68
N SER A 128 -16.49 -16.12 -23.34
CA SER A 128 -17.21 -15.83 -24.59
C SER A 128 -16.75 -16.67 -25.80
N GLY A 129 -15.63 -17.39 -25.66
CA GLY A 129 -15.02 -18.19 -26.71
C GLY A 129 -14.23 -17.38 -27.75
N LYS A 130 -14.07 -16.06 -27.54
CA LYS A 130 -13.29 -15.18 -28.41
C LYS A 130 -12.44 -14.23 -27.57
N ASP A 131 -11.29 -13.83 -28.11
CA ASP A 131 -10.49 -12.76 -27.51
C ASP A 131 -11.29 -11.45 -27.46
N GLY A 132 -11.06 -10.68 -26.41
CA GLY A 132 -11.69 -9.38 -26.23
C GLY A 132 -10.81 -8.41 -25.48
N THR A 133 -11.36 -7.24 -25.18
CA THR A 133 -10.73 -6.23 -24.36
C THR A 133 -11.62 -5.85 -23.19
N ILE A 134 -11.00 -5.45 -22.09
CA ILE A 134 -11.69 -4.89 -20.93
C ILE A 134 -11.33 -3.42 -20.70
N ASP A 135 -12.26 -2.70 -20.12
CA ASP A 135 -12.06 -1.33 -19.67
C ASP A 135 -12.59 -1.14 -18.24
N ARG A 136 -11.80 -0.40 -17.46
CA ARG A 136 -12.17 0.12 -16.14
C ARG A 136 -12.84 -0.88 -15.18
N PRO A 137 -12.27 -2.08 -14.98
CA PRO A 137 -12.83 -3.02 -14.03
C PRO A 137 -12.85 -2.40 -12.63
N ARG A 138 -13.96 -2.59 -11.91
CA ARG A 138 -14.13 -2.04 -10.56
C ARG A 138 -13.29 -2.79 -9.56
N ILE A 139 -12.61 -2.03 -8.69
CA ILE A 139 -12.00 -2.54 -7.46
C ILE A 139 -13.10 -2.65 -6.39
N PHE A 140 -13.93 -1.61 -6.29
CA PHE A 140 -15.00 -1.52 -5.29
C PHE A 140 -16.22 -0.74 -5.81
N ILE A 141 -17.39 -1.15 -5.31
CA ILE A 141 -18.67 -0.45 -5.46
C ILE A 141 -19.34 -0.53 -4.09
N GLN A 142 -19.50 0.60 -3.41
CA GLN A 142 -20.05 0.67 -2.05
C GLN A 142 -21.16 1.71 -2.01
N ARG A 143 -22.40 1.24 -1.84
CA ARG A 143 -23.61 2.07 -1.71
C ARG A 143 -24.20 1.83 -0.34
N LEU A 144 -23.92 2.76 0.57
CA LEU A 144 -24.05 2.59 2.02
C LEU A 144 -24.45 3.92 2.67
N MET A 145 -25.09 3.87 3.83
CA MET A 145 -25.45 5.02 4.67
C MET A 145 -26.22 6.08 3.88
N HIS A 146 -27.34 5.66 3.29
CA HIS A 146 -28.24 6.49 2.48
C HIS A 146 -29.11 7.43 3.32
N ASN A 147 -29.43 7.00 4.54
CA ASN A 147 -30.30 7.73 5.45
C ASN A 147 -29.46 8.59 6.39
N GLU A 148 -30.12 9.56 7.05
CA GLU A 148 -29.48 10.40 8.06
C GLU A 148 -28.22 11.14 7.54
N ILE A 149 -28.20 11.49 6.24
CA ILE A 149 -27.03 12.11 5.56
C ILE A 149 -26.53 13.35 6.31
N ALA A 150 -27.43 14.11 6.93
CA ALA A 150 -27.08 15.27 7.75
C ALA A 150 -26.15 14.93 8.93
N ASP A 151 -26.04 13.66 9.33
CA ASP A 151 -25.18 13.15 10.39
C ASP A 151 -23.96 12.38 9.88
N ILE A 152 -23.85 12.17 8.56
CA ILE A 152 -22.74 11.42 7.95
C ILE A 152 -21.59 12.36 7.56
N ASP A 153 -20.37 11.97 7.94
CA ASP A 153 -19.13 12.51 7.42
C ASP A 153 -18.48 11.54 6.45
N PHE A 154 -17.95 12.06 5.35
CA PHE A 154 -17.03 11.36 4.45
C PHE A 154 -15.59 11.68 4.82
N LEU A 155 -14.78 10.65 5.00
CA LEU A 155 -13.38 10.74 5.38
C LEU A 155 -12.49 10.15 4.28
N TYR A 156 -11.40 10.84 3.97
CA TYR A 156 -10.35 10.40 3.04
C TYR A 156 -9.01 11.01 3.46
N MET A 157 -7.90 10.49 2.94
CA MET A 157 -6.56 10.97 3.32
C MET A 157 -5.72 11.34 2.11
N THR A 158 -5.04 12.49 2.17
CA THR A 158 -3.98 12.80 1.19
C THR A 158 -2.79 11.87 1.39
N GLY A 159 -2.13 11.52 0.29
CA GLY A 159 -1.10 10.50 0.24
C GLY A 159 0.25 10.91 0.83
N GLY A 160 1.21 10.00 0.72
CA GLY A 160 2.58 10.11 1.26
C GLY A 160 3.57 10.83 0.33
N GLY A 161 3.09 11.53 -0.69
CA GLY A 161 3.94 12.28 -1.61
C GLY A 161 4.58 13.52 -0.98
N ASN A 162 5.62 14.05 -1.64
CA ASN A 162 6.41 15.17 -1.12
C ASN A 162 5.79 16.55 -1.45
N PHE A 163 4.69 16.89 -0.78
CA PHE A 163 4.03 18.19 -0.92
C PHE A 163 3.40 18.68 0.40
N THR A 164 3.19 19.99 0.52
CA THR A 164 2.51 20.59 1.67
C THR A 164 1.04 20.23 1.69
N GLY A 165 0.58 19.61 2.78
CA GLY A 165 -0.75 19.01 2.86
C GLY A 165 -0.80 17.51 2.56
N SER A 166 0.35 16.86 2.38
CA SER A 166 0.45 15.38 2.35
C SER A 166 0.16 14.79 3.73
N THR A 167 -0.27 13.53 3.76
CA THR A 167 -0.57 12.76 4.98
C THR A 167 -1.65 13.36 5.89
N ILE A 168 -2.65 14.05 5.31
CA ILE A 168 -3.71 14.73 6.06
C ILE A 168 -5.02 13.95 5.94
N LEU A 169 -5.66 13.67 7.08
CA LEU A 169 -7.05 13.25 7.11
C LEU A 169 -7.98 14.43 6.80
N LYS A 170 -8.86 14.23 5.82
CA LYS A 170 -9.94 15.15 5.46
C LYS A 170 -11.25 14.57 5.97
N GLN A 171 -12.02 15.37 6.68
CA GLN A 171 -13.37 15.04 7.13
C GLN A 171 -14.33 16.07 6.53
N VAL A 172 -15.28 15.59 5.73
CA VAL A 172 -16.19 16.44 4.95
C VAL A 172 -17.63 16.06 5.25
N LYS A 173 -18.46 17.05 5.56
CA LYS A 173 -19.90 16.87 5.68
C LYS A 173 -20.50 16.64 4.29
N ILE A 174 -21.41 15.67 4.21
CA ILE A 174 -22.07 15.34 2.95
C ILE A 174 -23.38 16.11 2.86
N GLU A 175 -23.69 16.61 1.67
CA GLU A 175 -24.97 17.20 1.31
C GLU A 175 -25.49 16.58 0.00
N ASP A 176 -26.79 16.73 -0.26
CA ASP A 176 -27.37 16.27 -1.52
C ASP A 176 -26.72 16.99 -2.70
N GLY A 177 -26.32 16.23 -3.72
CA GLY A 177 -25.57 16.74 -4.87
C GLY A 177 -24.05 16.59 -4.76
N TYR A 178 -23.51 16.29 -3.57
CA TYR A 178 -22.07 16.20 -3.31
C TYR A 178 -21.38 15.22 -4.27
N VAL A 179 -20.26 15.63 -4.86
CA VAL A 179 -19.36 14.78 -5.64
C VAL A 179 -17.92 15.16 -5.38
N LYS A 180 -17.08 14.14 -5.20
CA LYS A 180 -15.63 14.24 -5.14
C LYS A 180 -15.01 13.14 -6.00
N ASP A 181 -14.20 13.57 -6.96
CA ASP A 181 -13.39 12.67 -7.78
C ASP A 181 -11.98 12.53 -7.19
N PHE A 182 -11.42 11.35 -7.35
CA PHE A 182 -10.07 10.97 -6.97
C PHE A 182 -9.37 10.36 -8.17
N ASP A 183 -8.13 10.77 -8.39
CA ASP A 183 -7.27 10.27 -9.46
C ASP A 183 -5.88 10.06 -8.86
N SER A 184 -5.38 8.82 -8.88
CA SER A 184 -4.06 8.50 -8.33
C SER A 184 -2.90 9.04 -9.16
N GLN A 185 -3.18 9.54 -10.37
CA GLN A 185 -2.25 10.25 -11.25
C GLN A 185 -2.67 11.72 -11.45
N GLY A 186 -3.62 12.21 -10.65
CA GLY A 186 -4.11 13.59 -10.67
C GLY A 186 -3.25 14.55 -9.83
N PRO A 187 -3.62 15.85 -9.81
CA PRO A 187 -2.93 16.83 -8.98
C PRO A 187 -3.16 16.58 -7.46
N PRO A 188 -2.16 16.84 -6.61
CA PRO A 188 -2.30 16.70 -5.16
C PRO A 188 -3.25 17.77 -4.59
N GLU A 189 -3.99 17.41 -3.53
CA GLU A 189 -4.74 18.37 -2.74
C GLU A 189 -3.82 19.04 -1.69
N MET A 190 -3.15 20.11 -2.12
CA MET A 190 -2.21 20.85 -1.30
C MET A 190 -2.87 21.86 -0.36
N MET A 191 -2.19 22.19 0.73
CA MET A 191 -2.53 23.30 1.62
C MET A 191 -1.29 23.96 2.19
N GLU A 192 -1.43 25.19 2.68
CA GLU A 192 -0.37 25.87 3.43
C GLU A 192 -0.22 25.22 4.81
N VAL A 193 1.02 24.89 5.18
CA VAL A 193 1.37 24.31 6.48
C VAL A 193 2.62 25.01 7.00
N ASP A 194 2.57 25.53 8.24
CA ASP A 194 3.68 26.25 8.87
C ASP A 194 4.23 27.43 8.06
N GLY A 195 3.37 28.11 7.29
CA GLY A 195 3.76 29.22 6.41
C GLY A 195 4.43 28.78 5.10
N ALA A 196 4.47 27.48 4.82
CA ALA A 196 5.04 26.90 3.61
C ALA A 196 3.96 26.36 2.66
N PHE A 197 4.19 26.52 1.35
CA PHE A 197 3.40 25.92 0.28
C PHE A 197 4.35 25.42 -0.81
N ALA A 198 4.58 24.11 -0.88
CA ALA A 198 5.61 23.52 -1.74
C ALA A 198 5.17 22.18 -2.32
N ASN A 199 5.44 22.01 -3.62
CA ASN A 199 5.26 20.75 -4.32
C ASN A 199 6.63 20.26 -4.81
N LYS A 200 7.11 19.15 -4.25
CA LYS A 200 8.36 18.49 -4.62
C LYS A 200 8.12 17.05 -5.09
N LEU A 201 6.90 16.77 -5.53
CA LEU A 201 6.57 15.48 -6.14
C LEU A 201 7.46 15.23 -7.35
N HIS A 202 7.92 13.99 -7.45
CA HIS A 202 8.43 13.47 -8.71
C HIS A 202 7.26 13.37 -9.71
N PRO A 203 7.44 13.64 -11.02
CA PRO A 203 6.34 13.59 -11.99
C PRO A 203 5.72 12.21 -12.18
N ARG A 204 6.47 11.15 -11.85
CA ARG A 204 5.96 9.78 -11.83
C ARG A 204 5.84 9.31 -10.39
N PHE A 205 4.69 8.75 -10.06
CA PHE A 205 4.36 8.36 -8.70
C PHE A 205 3.36 7.21 -8.71
N ASN A 206 3.37 6.43 -7.62
CA ASN A 206 2.48 5.29 -7.46
C ASN A 206 1.26 5.65 -6.61
N GLY A 207 0.29 4.72 -6.56
CA GLY A 207 -1.04 4.88 -5.98
C GLY A 207 -1.10 5.76 -4.74
N THR A 208 -0.27 5.50 -3.72
CA THR A 208 -0.38 6.15 -2.41
C THR A 208 0.31 7.51 -2.32
N ALA A 209 0.91 7.99 -3.41
CA ALA A 209 1.54 9.31 -3.43
C ALA A 209 0.52 10.44 -3.29
N MET A 210 -0.59 10.37 -4.05
CA MET A 210 -1.62 11.42 -4.07
C MET A 210 -2.67 11.21 -2.99
N TRP A 211 -3.10 9.96 -2.81
CA TRP A 211 -4.18 9.57 -1.92
C TRP A 211 -3.79 8.27 -1.26
N PHE A 212 -3.87 8.19 0.07
CA PHE A 212 -3.84 6.87 0.67
C PHE A 212 -5.09 6.10 0.23
N GLU A 213 -4.92 4.78 0.05
CA GLU A 213 -5.95 3.86 -0.43
C GLU A 213 -6.95 3.58 0.71
N PHE A 214 -7.62 4.63 1.19
CA PHE A 214 -8.46 4.67 2.39
C PHE A 214 -9.65 5.62 2.22
N PHE A 215 -10.83 5.14 2.60
CA PHE A 215 -12.06 5.94 2.70
C PHE A 215 -12.88 5.51 3.92
N ALA A 216 -13.64 6.41 4.53
CA ALA A 216 -14.58 6.06 5.57
C ALA A 216 -15.86 6.93 5.58
N LEU A 217 -16.92 6.36 6.15
CA LEU A 217 -18.17 7.03 6.46
C LEU A 217 -18.43 6.94 7.95
N ARG A 218 -18.64 8.09 8.60
CA ARG A 218 -18.94 8.15 10.05
C ARG A 218 -20.32 8.73 10.27
N ASN A 219 -21.17 8.03 11.01
CA ASN A 219 -22.40 8.58 11.54
C ASN A 219 -22.13 9.20 12.92
N ARG A 220 -22.18 10.53 13.00
CA ARG A 220 -21.93 11.27 14.25
C ARG A 220 -22.96 11.01 15.33
N ALA A 221 -24.24 10.91 14.95
CA ALA A 221 -25.33 10.74 15.90
C ALA A 221 -25.27 9.37 16.58
N LYS A 222 -24.81 8.36 15.85
CA LYS A 222 -24.68 6.98 16.32
C LYS A 222 -23.29 6.64 16.90
N ASN A 223 -22.31 7.53 16.75
CA ASN A 223 -20.90 7.27 17.10
C ASN A 223 -20.43 5.91 16.55
N GLU A 224 -20.55 5.73 15.24
CA GLU A 224 -20.10 4.53 14.54
C GLU A 224 -19.75 4.86 13.10
N GLY A 225 -19.19 3.89 12.40
CA GLY A 225 -18.99 4.04 10.97
C GLY A 225 -18.54 2.79 10.25
N TRP A 226 -18.30 3.00 8.97
CA TRP A 226 -17.76 2.03 8.03
C TRP A 226 -16.49 2.60 7.42
N TYR A 227 -15.52 1.76 7.11
CA TYR A 227 -14.31 2.16 6.39
C TYR A 227 -13.93 1.12 5.35
N MET A 228 -13.06 1.54 4.43
CA MET A 228 -12.41 0.65 3.51
C MET A 228 -10.97 1.03 3.22
N THR A 229 -10.18 0.03 2.86
CA THR A 229 -8.90 0.18 2.21
C THR A 229 -8.82 -0.70 0.97
N PHE A 230 -7.82 -0.49 0.12
CA PHE A 230 -7.50 -1.38 -1.00
C PHE A 230 -6.00 -1.37 -1.22
N ASP A 231 -5.49 -2.31 -2.03
CA ASP A 231 -4.05 -2.48 -2.22
C ASP A 231 -3.70 -2.44 -3.71
N TYR A 232 -3.42 -1.24 -4.25
CA TYR A 232 -3.17 -1.05 -5.68
C TYR A 232 -2.30 0.16 -6.05
N GLN A 233 -1.04 -0.13 -6.42
CA GLN A 233 -0.02 0.87 -6.74
C GLN A 233 -0.13 1.47 -8.15
N GLY A 234 -0.96 0.89 -9.03
CA GLY A 234 -1.15 1.37 -10.40
C GLY A 234 -2.10 2.56 -10.51
N TRP A 235 -2.50 2.89 -11.75
CA TRP A 235 -3.44 3.99 -11.98
C TRP A 235 -4.88 3.59 -11.63
N TRP A 236 -5.47 4.25 -10.63
CA TRP A 236 -6.86 4.10 -10.23
C TRP A 236 -7.55 5.45 -10.15
N LYS A 237 -8.88 5.39 -10.30
CA LYS A 237 -9.78 6.51 -10.06
C LYS A 237 -10.91 6.07 -9.15
N SER A 238 -11.45 7.02 -8.40
CA SER A 238 -12.60 6.81 -7.55
C SER A 238 -13.52 8.03 -7.58
N GLN A 239 -14.80 7.82 -7.36
CA GLN A 239 -15.78 8.87 -7.14
C GLN A 239 -16.59 8.57 -5.90
N PHE A 240 -16.65 9.54 -5.00
CA PHE A 240 -17.65 9.59 -3.95
C PHE A 240 -18.76 10.54 -4.35
N SER A 241 -20.01 10.13 -4.20
CA SER A 241 -21.17 10.95 -4.51
C SER A 241 -22.32 10.72 -3.53
N ASN A 242 -23.10 11.75 -3.28
CA ASN A 242 -24.42 11.66 -2.68
C ASN A 242 -25.42 12.35 -3.61
N ARG A 243 -26.18 11.57 -4.38
CA ARG A 243 -27.14 12.07 -5.38
C ARG A 243 -28.32 11.13 -5.49
N ASP A 244 -29.50 11.69 -5.75
CA ASP A 244 -30.72 10.93 -6.03
C ASP A 244 -31.04 9.88 -4.95
N GLY A 245 -30.79 10.23 -3.68
CA GLY A 245 -30.97 9.32 -2.53
C GLY A 245 -29.91 8.22 -2.40
N ASN A 246 -28.81 8.28 -3.16
CA ASN A 246 -27.72 7.32 -3.11
C ASN A 246 -26.40 7.96 -2.69
N THR A 247 -25.89 7.54 -1.53
CA THR A 247 -24.47 7.65 -1.19
C THR A 247 -23.73 6.51 -1.90
N SER A 248 -22.75 6.84 -2.75
CA SER A 248 -22.04 5.88 -3.59
C SER A 248 -20.55 6.21 -3.64
N LEU A 249 -19.74 5.22 -3.31
CA LEU A 249 -18.29 5.21 -3.44
C LEU A 249 -17.89 4.13 -4.45
N VAL A 250 -17.36 4.53 -5.61
CA VAL A 250 -17.03 3.62 -6.71
C VAL A 250 -15.60 3.87 -7.16
N GLY A 251 -14.78 2.82 -7.22
CA GLY A 251 -13.39 2.90 -7.64
C GLY A 251 -13.01 1.82 -8.63
N TRP A 252 -12.07 2.14 -9.53
CA TRP A 252 -11.68 1.28 -10.63
C TRP A 252 -10.21 1.44 -11.01
N CYS A 253 -9.63 0.37 -11.54
CA CYS A 253 -8.35 0.46 -12.23
C CYS A 253 -8.56 1.16 -13.56
N GLU A 254 -7.72 2.12 -13.93
CA GLU A 254 -7.80 2.79 -15.23
C GLU A 254 -7.11 1.96 -16.32
N LEU A 255 -7.58 0.71 -16.46
CA LEU A 255 -7.21 -0.18 -17.57
C LEU A 255 -8.04 0.17 -18.79
N LEU A 256 -7.36 0.43 -19.91
CA LEU A 256 -7.97 0.89 -21.15
C LEU A 256 -7.63 -0.06 -22.27
N SER A 257 -8.66 -0.65 -22.89
CA SER A 257 -8.54 -1.65 -23.96
C SER A 257 -7.58 -2.78 -23.60
N TYR A 258 -7.57 -3.19 -22.33
CA TYR A 258 -6.70 -4.25 -21.83
C TYR A 258 -7.11 -5.58 -22.44
N GLY A 259 -6.19 -6.29 -23.10
CA GLY A 259 -6.51 -7.57 -23.76
C GLY A 259 -6.86 -8.66 -22.75
N LEU A 260 -7.96 -9.38 -22.99
CA LEU A 260 -8.37 -10.55 -22.21
C LEU A 260 -8.74 -11.67 -23.18
N LYS A 261 -7.84 -12.64 -23.37
CA LYS A 261 -8.00 -13.75 -24.31
C LYS A 261 -9.11 -14.71 -23.89
N ALA A 262 -9.62 -15.49 -24.82
CA ALA A 262 -10.57 -16.55 -24.49
C ALA A 262 -9.98 -17.54 -23.46
N GLY A 263 -10.68 -17.74 -22.35
CA GLY A 263 -10.25 -18.57 -21.21
C GLY A 263 -9.24 -17.88 -20.27
N GLU A 264 -8.83 -16.64 -20.56
CA GLU A 264 -7.93 -15.88 -19.68
C GLU A 264 -8.72 -15.27 -18.52
N SER A 265 -8.06 -15.20 -17.36
CA SER A 265 -8.60 -14.59 -16.15
C SER A 265 -7.78 -13.38 -15.71
N ILE A 266 -8.46 -12.42 -15.08
CA ILE A 266 -7.83 -11.26 -14.46
C ILE A 266 -8.35 -11.09 -13.03
N LYS A 267 -7.42 -11.08 -12.06
CA LYS A 267 -7.72 -10.87 -10.63
C LYS A 267 -7.58 -9.39 -10.27
N MET A 268 -8.66 -8.77 -9.83
CA MET A 268 -8.67 -7.38 -9.37
C MET A 268 -7.93 -7.20 -8.04
N PRO A 269 -7.42 -5.99 -7.76
CA PRO A 269 -6.82 -5.68 -6.47
C PRO A 269 -7.78 -5.98 -5.33
N PRO A 270 -7.29 -6.54 -4.20
CA PRO A 270 -8.12 -6.76 -3.04
C PRO A 270 -8.50 -5.42 -2.39
N MET A 271 -9.72 -5.39 -1.87
CA MET A 271 -10.20 -4.34 -0.98
C MET A 271 -10.57 -4.95 0.36
N MET A 272 -10.55 -4.13 1.39
CA MET A 272 -10.98 -4.49 2.73
C MET A 272 -12.02 -3.49 3.20
N THR A 273 -13.02 -3.98 3.91
CA THR A 273 -14.04 -3.16 4.58
C THR A 273 -14.13 -3.53 6.05
N GLY A 274 -14.52 -2.58 6.88
CA GLY A 274 -14.85 -2.88 8.25
C GLY A 274 -15.77 -1.86 8.90
N VAL A 275 -16.17 -2.16 10.12
CA VAL A 275 -17.01 -1.28 10.96
C VAL A 275 -16.24 -0.85 12.20
N PHE A 276 -16.55 0.34 12.70
CA PHE A 276 -15.98 0.86 13.93
C PHE A 276 -17.07 1.53 14.79
N ILE A 277 -16.78 1.69 16.08
CA ILE A 277 -17.60 2.43 17.04
C ILE A 277 -16.73 3.54 17.62
N GLY A 278 -17.33 4.70 17.81
CA GLY A 278 -16.73 5.86 18.45
C GLY A 278 -16.36 6.94 17.44
N ASP A 279 -15.15 7.46 17.58
CA ASP A 279 -14.65 8.57 16.76
C ASP A 279 -13.55 8.14 15.78
N VAL A 280 -12.78 9.12 15.30
CA VAL A 280 -11.71 8.92 14.32
C VAL A 280 -10.53 8.17 14.91
N ASP A 281 -10.25 8.34 16.20
CA ASP A 281 -9.17 7.62 16.88
C ASP A 281 -9.56 6.15 17.03
N ASP A 282 -10.83 5.86 17.33
CA ASP A 282 -11.36 4.50 17.38
C ASP A 282 -11.33 3.79 16.00
N LEU A 283 -11.57 4.55 14.92
CA LEU A 283 -11.37 4.06 13.56
C LEU A 283 -9.90 3.67 13.32
N GLY A 284 -8.95 4.54 13.68
CA GLY A 284 -7.52 4.22 13.61
C GLY A 284 -7.15 3.00 14.44
N ASN A 285 -7.66 2.89 15.67
CA ASN A 285 -7.44 1.73 16.53
C ASN A 285 -8.00 0.44 15.92
N THR A 286 -9.18 0.50 15.27
CA THR A 286 -9.81 -0.65 14.60
C THR A 286 -8.96 -1.15 13.43
N ILE A 287 -8.43 -0.24 12.61
CA ILE A 287 -7.53 -0.61 11.51
C ILE A 287 -6.23 -1.21 12.06
N ASN A 288 -5.66 -0.61 13.10
CA ASN A 288 -4.44 -1.13 13.75
C ASN A 288 -4.67 -2.50 14.40
N GLU A 289 -5.82 -2.76 15.04
CA GLU A 289 -6.16 -4.08 15.60
C GLU A 289 -6.10 -5.15 14.51
N TYR A 290 -6.64 -4.86 13.32
CA TYR A 290 -6.52 -5.75 12.17
C TYR A 290 -5.07 -5.96 11.72
N ILE A 291 -4.29 -4.87 11.60
CA ILE A 291 -2.89 -4.96 11.16
C ILE A 291 -2.07 -5.79 12.16
N TYR A 292 -2.19 -5.54 13.46
CA TYR A 292 -1.50 -6.30 14.50
C TYR A 292 -1.91 -7.78 14.52
N THR A 293 -3.20 -8.07 14.30
CA THR A 293 -3.71 -9.45 14.40
C THR A 293 -3.39 -10.26 13.15
N TYR A 294 -3.51 -9.67 11.96
CA TYR A 294 -3.51 -10.40 10.69
C TYR A 294 -2.40 -10.00 9.71
N LYS A 295 -1.73 -8.87 9.94
CA LYS A 295 -0.67 -8.35 9.04
C LYS A 295 0.67 -8.15 9.76
N TRP A 296 0.86 -8.76 10.93
CA TRP A 296 2.11 -8.69 11.69
C TRP A 296 3.04 -9.89 11.46
N ASP A 297 2.60 -10.89 10.69
CA ASP A 297 3.27 -12.18 10.48
C ASP A 297 4.66 -12.10 9.80
N TYR A 298 4.91 -11.04 9.05
CA TYR A 298 6.21 -10.77 8.43
C TYR A 298 7.07 -9.74 9.17
N THR A 299 6.54 -9.13 10.23
CA THR A 299 7.31 -8.23 11.09
C THR A 299 8.34 -9.00 11.91
N ARG A 300 9.49 -8.40 12.13
CA ARG A 300 10.63 -8.97 12.84
C ARG A 300 11.04 -8.05 13.97
N ASP A 301 11.06 -8.60 15.18
CA ASP A 301 11.54 -7.92 16.41
C ASP A 301 12.98 -7.41 16.29
N THR A 302 13.75 -8.03 15.40
CA THR A 302 15.10 -7.58 15.05
C THR A 302 15.12 -6.22 14.36
N TYR A 303 14.02 -5.72 13.78
CA TYR A 303 14.05 -4.51 12.96
C TYR A 303 12.96 -3.49 13.26
N PHE A 304 11.78 -3.85 13.74
CA PHE A 304 10.72 -2.86 13.96
C PHE A 304 11.12 -1.82 15.03
N ASN A 305 10.65 -0.59 14.88
CA ASN A 305 10.80 0.53 15.83
C ASN A 305 12.22 0.76 16.42
N ARG A 306 13.29 0.63 15.61
CA ARG A 306 14.68 0.88 16.08
C ARG A 306 15.19 2.27 15.75
N SER A 307 15.87 2.87 16.74
CA SER A 307 16.63 4.11 16.55
C SER A 307 17.75 3.88 15.52
N SER A 308 17.98 4.88 14.67
CA SER A 308 18.93 4.77 13.57
C SER A 308 19.90 5.95 13.52
N ILE A 309 21.15 5.65 13.20
CA ILE A 309 22.07 6.63 12.65
C ILE A 309 22.11 6.41 11.13
N VAL A 310 21.93 7.49 10.36
CA VAL A 310 21.97 7.46 8.91
C VAL A 310 23.20 8.16 8.36
N ILE A 311 23.81 7.56 7.34
CA ILE A 311 24.85 8.19 6.53
C ILE A 311 24.40 8.21 5.06
N TRP A 312 24.53 9.36 4.41
CA TRP A 312 23.97 9.65 3.09
C TRP A 312 25.02 10.13 2.10
N ARG A 313 25.13 9.52 0.92
CA ARG A 313 26.06 9.96 -0.14
C ARG A 313 27.54 9.99 0.27
N GLU A 314 27.95 9.06 1.12
CA GLU A 314 29.32 8.98 1.61
C GLU A 314 29.95 7.63 1.25
N ALA A 315 31.16 7.69 0.69
CA ALA A 315 32.01 6.52 0.46
C ALA A 315 33.48 6.96 0.32
N PRO A 316 34.48 6.11 0.63
CA PRO A 316 34.38 4.76 1.19
C PRO A 316 33.84 4.74 2.62
N LEU A 317 33.22 3.62 3.01
CA LEU A 317 32.52 3.51 4.29
C LEU A 317 33.29 2.76 5.37
N ALA A 318 34.24 1.88 5.03
CA ALA A 318 34.91 1.01 6.01
C ALA A 318 35.39 1.73 7.29
N GLU A 319 36.14 2.81 7.17
CA GLU A 319 36.65 3.57 8.33
C GLU A 319 35.56 4.41 9.01
N LYS A 320 34.59 4.91 8.25
CA LYS A 320 33.47 5.72 8.75
C LYS A 320 32.53 4.89 9.63
N VAL A 321 32.27 3.65 9.23
CA VAL A 321 31.44 2.70 9.99
C VAL A 321 31.99 2.49 11.40
N TYR A 322 33.30 2.39 11.59
CA TYR A 322 33.88 2.19 12.93
C TYR A 322 33.56 3.34 13.88
N LYS A 323 33.69 4.58 13.40
CA LYS A 323 33.37 5.78 14.18
C LYS A 323 31.86 5.87 14.46
N ILE A 324 31.03 5.57 13.48
CA ILE A 324 29.57 5.61 13.65
C ILE A 324 29.09 4.53 14.62
N VAL A 325 29.68 3.33 14.58
CA VAL A 325 29.36 2.27 15.54
C VAL A 325 29.84 2.65 16.95
N GLU A 326 31.00 3.30 17.09
CA GLU A 326 31.44 3.85 18.39
C GLU A 326 30.44 4.88 18.94
N MET A 327 30.02 5.84 18.11
CA MET A 327 28.97 6.82 18.45
C MET A 327 27.67 6.12 18.85
N GLY A 328 27.17 5.23 18.01
CA GLY A 328 25.90 4.53 18.23
C GLY A 328 25.90 3.72 19.51
N ARG A 329 27.02 3.07 19.85
CA ARG A 329 27.18 2.37 21.13
C ARG A 329 27.19 3.31 22.33
N TYR A 330 27.75 4.52 22.19
CA TYR A 330 27.77 5.51 23.26
C TYR A 330 26.35 6.00 23.60
N ILE A 331 25.54 6.32 22.59
CA ILE A 331 24.18 6.86 22.76
C ILE A 331 23.07 5.81 22.78
N GLY A 332 23.40 4.53 22.58
CA GLY A 332 22.43 3.44 22.56
C GLY A 332 21.59 3.34 21.29
N VAL A 333 22.09 3.85 20.15
CA VAL A 333 21.45 3.63 18.85
C VAL A 333 21.64 2.18 18.41
N GLU A 334 20.59 1.60 17.84
CA GLU A 334 20.52 0.16 17.55
C GLU A 334 20.77 -0.16 16.07
N ARG A 335 20.72 0.83 15.18
CA ARG A 335 20.85 0.63 13.73
C ARG A 335 21.80 1.62 13.07
N LEU A 336 22.64 1.11 12.17
CA LEU A 336 23.30 1.91 11.15
C LEU A 336 22.56 1.76 9.82
N TRP A 337 22.04 2.85 9.30
CA TRP A 337 21.46 2.96 7.96
C TRP A 337 22.47 3.61 7.02
N VAL A 338 22.97 2.82 6.07
CA VAL A 338 23.74 3.33 4.92
C VAL A 338 22.78 3.58 3.77
N ASP A 339 22.68 4.84 3.35
CA ASP A 339 21.84 5.25 2.24
C ASP A 339 22.59 5.21 0.89
N ASP A 340 22.08 5.89 -0.14
CA ASP A 340 22.59 5.86 -1.52
C ASP A 340 24.11 6.13 -1.64
N PHE A 341 24.70 5.70 -2.77
CA PHE A 341 26.11 5.83 -3.21
C PHE A 341 27.10 4.78 -2.68
N TRP A 342 26.65 3.65 -2.14
CA TRP A 342 27.55 2.54 -1.77
C TRP A 342 27.92 1.60 -2.93
N PHE A 343 27.29 1.77 -4.11
CA PHE A 343 27.42 0.90 -5.28
C PHE A 343 27.88 1.65 -6.55
N ASP A 344 28.32 0.90 -7.56
CA ASP A 344 28.89 1.40 -8.82
C ASP A 344 27.85 1.97 -9.79
N ALA A 345 26.75 1.23 -9.99
CA ALA A 345 25.64 1.60 -10.85
C ALA A 345 24.36 0.88 -10.43
N LYS A 346 23.21 1.52 -10.62
CA LYS A 346 21.92 0.87 -10.50
C LYS A 346 21.81 -0.26 -11.52
N GLY A 347 21.37 -1.44 -11.08
CA GLY A 347 21.35 -2.65 -11.89
C GLY A 347 22.64 -3.50 -11.84
N ASN A 348 23.73 -2.96 -11.27
CA ASN A 348 24.95 -3.72 -10.96
C ASN A 348 25.06 -4.01 -9.46
N TRP A 349 24.84 -2.99 -8.64
CA TRP A 349 24.88 -3.06 -7.18
C TRP A 349 26.20 -3.61 -6.61
N ASN A 350 27.32 -3.36 -7.30
CA ASN A 350 28.63 -3.77 -6.79
C ASN A 350 29.16 -2.71 -5.83
N GLY A 351 29.60 -3.15 -4.65
CA GLY A 351 30.25 -2.25 -3.69
C GLY A 351 31.45 -1.53 -4.32
N ILE A 352 31.54 -0.23 -4.09
CA ILE A 352 32.64 0.61 -4.58
C ILE A 352 33.77 0.72 -3.56
N PHE A 353 34.92 1.24 -4.00
CA PHE A 353 36.11 1.52 -3.16
C PHE A 353 36.67 0.34 -2.33
N GLY A 354 36.28 -0.89 -2.64
CA GLY A 354 36.79 -2.09 -1.97
C GLY A 354 36.16 -2.38 -0.60
N ASP A 355 35.02 -1.75 -0.27
CA ASP A 355 34.30 -2.01 0.97
C ASP A 355 33.83 -3.48 1.04
N ASP A 356 34.25 -4.21 2.07
CA ASP A 356 33.78 -5.57 2.36
C ASP A 356 32.48 -5.52 3.18
N TRP A 357 31.36 -5.48 2.47
CA TRP A 357 30.01 -5.42 3.04
C TRP A 357 29.69 -6.56 4.01
N LYS A 358 30.26 -7.74 3.81
CA LYS A 358 30.08 -8.84 4.74
C LYS A 358 30.80 -8.53 6.04
N HIS A 359 32.07 -8.11 5.97
CA HIS A 359 32.83 -7.72 7.15
C HIS A 359 32.18 -6.54 7.91
N ILE A 360 31.73 -5.52 7.18
CA ILE A 360 31.01 -4.36 7.73
C ILE A 360 29.76 -4.81 8.50
N ASN A 361 28.91 -5.64 7.88
CA ASN A 361 27.70 -6.15 8.53
C ASN A 361 28.04 -7.02 9.77
N GLU A 362 29.05 -7.88 9.67
CA GLU A 362 29.53 -8.67 10.81
C GLU A 362 30.04 -7.81 11.97
N TYR A 363 30.76 -6.71 11.66
CA TYR A 363 31.27 -5.79 12.67
C TYR A 363 30.15 -5.04 13.38
N ILE A 364 29.17 -4.51 12.64
CA ILE A 364 27.99 -3.83 13.20
C ILE A 364 27.24 -4.78 14.15
N ARG A 365 27.00 -6.02 13.71
CA ARG A 365 26.31 -7.04 14.52
C ARG A 365 27.08 -7.46 15.77
N ARG A 366 28.41 -7.61 15.70
CA ARG A 366 29.25 -7.90 16.89
C ARG A 366 29.17 -6.80 17.95
N ASN A 367 28.82 -5.58 17.52
CA ASN A 367 28.64 -4.42 18.36
C ASN A 367 27.20 -4.23 18.85
N GLY A 368 26.31 -5.21 18.63
CA GLY A 368 24.93 -5.17 19.13
C GLY A 368 23.98 -4.30 18.30
N MET A 369 24.40 -3.89 17.10
CA MET A 369 23.60 -3.08 16.18
C MET A 369 23.20 -3.89 14.94
N VAL A 370 22.28 -3.37 14.14
CA VAL A 370 21.89 -3.95 12.84
C VAL A 370 22.21 -3.01 11.67
N LEU A 371 22.50 -3.57 10.51
CA LEU A 371 22.71 -2.82 9.27
C LEU A 371 21.38 -2.68 8.52
N ARG A 372 21.07 -1.44 8.10
CA ARG A 372 20.14 -1.14 7.01
C ARG A 372 20.89 -0.62 5.80
N LEU A 373 20.55 -1.13 4.63
CA LEU A 373 21.22 -0.79 3.38
C LEU A 373 20.19 -0.44 2.31
N TRP A 374 20.30 0.76 1.75
CA TRP A 374 19.42 1.30 0.72
C TRP A 374 19.74 0.74 -0.67
N MET A 375 18.73 0.40 -1.46
CA MET A 375 18.87 -0.01 -2.85
C MET A 375 17.54 0.17 -3.60
N PRO A 376 17.51 0.73 -4.81
CA PRO A 376 16.30 0.82 -5.62
C PRO A 376 16.28 -0.30 -6.66
N PRO A 377 15.76 -1.50 -6.31
CA PRO A 377 16.14 -2.75 -6.98
C PRO A 377 15.50 -2.94 -8.36
N TRP A 378 14.43 -2.20 -8.65
CA TRP A 378 13.73 -2.17 -9.94
C TRP A 378 14.24 -1.05 -10.86
N HIS A 379 15.38 -0.43 -10.54
CA HIS A 379 15.99 0.62 -11.35
C HIS A 379 17.35 0.22 -11.92
N ALA A 380 17.69 0.76 -13.09
CA ALA A 380 18.93 0.47 -13.79
C ALA A 380 19.52 1.74 -14.43
N ASP A 381 20.84 1.91 -14.29
CA ASP A 381 21.56 2.96 -14.99
C ASP A 381 21.84 2.54 -16.44
N ARG A 382 21.96 3.52 -17.33
CA ARG A 382 22.38 3.26 -18.71
C ARG A 382 23.78 2.65 -18.70
N LEU A 383 23.99 1.58 -19.47
CA LEU A 383 25.24 0.80 -19.52
C LEU A 383 25.56 -0.03 -18.26
N SER A 384 24.64 -0.14 -17.30
CA SER A 384 24.71 -1.24 -16.33
C SER A 384 24.62 -2.59 -17.05
N ASN A 385 25.11 -3.66 -16.42
CA ASN A 385 25.14 -4.98 -17.02
C ASN A 385 23.72 -5.43 -17.42
N ILE A 386 22.74 -5.26 -16.52
CA ILE A 386 21.36 -5.62 -16.82
C ILE A 386 20.77 -4.80 -17.97
N TRP A 387 21.13 -3.53 -18.09
CA TRP A 387 20.67 -2.69 -19.19
C TRP A 387 21.26 -3.14 -20.55
N ILE A 388 22.52 -3.60 -20.56
CA ILE A 388 23.19 -4.10 -21.76
C ILE A 388 22.68 -5.48 -22.15
N GLU A 389 22.50 -6.37 -21.17
CA GLU A 389 22.09 -7.76 -21.37
C GLU A 389 20.60 -7.89 -21.70
N HIS A 390 19.76 -7.07 -21.05
CA HIS A 390 18.30 -7.10 -21.17
C HIS A 390 17.70 -5.71 -21.43
N PRO A 391 18.10 -5.01 -22.51
CA PRO A 391 17.53 -3.70 -22.84
C PRO A 391 16.01 -3.77 -23.08
N GLU A 392 15.49 -4.92 -23.49
CA GLU A 392 14.07 -5.15 -23.70
C GLU A 392 13.24 -5.16 -22.41
N TRP A 393 13.85 -5.32 -21.24
CA TRP A 393 13.17 -5.24 -19.94
C TRP A 393 12.96 -3.80 -19.48
N MET A 394 13.56 -2.82 -20.12
CA MET A 394 13.48 -1.42 -19.69
C MET A 394 12.19 -0.79 -20.21
N LEU A 395 11.46 -0.09 -19.33
CA LEU A 395 10.28 0.70 -19.69
C LEU A 395 10.70 2.03 -20.34
N ASP A 396 10.66 3.13 -19.58
CA ASP A 396 11.06 4.46 -20.01
C ASP A 396 12.03 5.10 -19.01
N PHE A 397 12.76 6.13 -19.47
CA PHE A 397 13.70 6.89 -18.65
C PHE A 397 12.96 7.67 -17.55
N HIS A 398 13.20 7.28 -16.32
CA HIS A 398 12.74 7.79 -15.03
C HIS A 398 13.69 8.84 -14.43
N GLY A 399 14.17 9.74 -15.29
CA GLY A 399 15.02 10.84 -14.90
C GLY A 399 16.41 10.50 -14.40
N ASN A 400 17.17 11.54 -14.04
CA ASN A 400 18.58 11.38 -13.71
C ASN A 400 18.82 10.66 -12.38
N TRP A 401 17.85 10.67 -11.46
CA TRP A 401 18.01 10.04 -10.15
C TRP A 401 17.89 8.52 -10.25
N TYR A 402 16.78 8.03 -10.78
CA TYR A 402 16.49 6.60 -10.87
C TYR A 402 16.84 5.96 -12.23
N ASN A 403 17.13 6.75 -13.25
CA ASN A 403 17.46 6.30 -14.61
C ASN A 403 16.37 5.43 -15.23
N TRP A 404 16.56 4.15 -15.52
CA TRP A 404 15.55 3.31 -16.18
C TRP A 404 14.78 2.47 -15.16
N THR A 405 13.53 2.14 -15.46
CA THR A 405 12.73 1.20 -14.65
C THR A 405 12.69 -0.16 -15.34
N ILE A 406 12.98 -1.21 -14.58
CA ILE A 406 12.87 -2.61 -15.00
C ILE A 406 11.38 -3.00 -14.96
N ASP A 407 10.88 -3.51 -16.08
CA ASP A 407 9.48 -3.89 -16.28
C ASP A 407 9.10 -5.09 -15.42
N MET A 408 8.64 -4.85 -14.18
CA MET A 408 8.16 -5.91 -13.30
C MET A 408 6.91 -6.62 -13.81
N SER A 409 6.27 -6.19 -14.90
CA SER A 409 5.21 -6.99 -15.54
C SER A 409 5.76 -8.21 -16.31
N ARG A 410 7.07 -8.28 -16.55
CA ARG A 410 7.73 -9.43 -17.17
C ARG A 410 8.22 -10.40 -16.11
N GLU A 411 7.82 -11.67 -16.23
CA GLU A 411 8.15 -12.69 -15.24
C GLU A 411 9.67 -12.91 -15.11
N GLU A 412 10.42 -12.89 -16.23
CA GLU A 412 11.88 -13.06 -16.21
C GLU A 412 12.59 -11.91 -15.49
N ALA A 413 12.15 -10.68 -15.73
CA ALA A 413 12.68 -9.49 -15.08
C ALA A 413 12.38 -9.49 -13.57
N TYR A 414 11.14 -9.85 -13.21
CA TYR A 414 10.75 -10.06 -11.82
C TYR A 414 11.63 -11.10 -11.11
N GLN A 415 11.81 -12.28 -11.71
CA GLN A 415 12.62 -13.36 -11.12
C GLN A 415 14.09 -12.95 -10.98
N TRP A 416 14.62 -12.16 -11.92
CA TRP A 416 15.96 -11.60 -11.81
C TRP A 416 16.09 -10.67 -10.60
N ILE A 417 15.15 -9.73 -10.40
CA ILE A 417 15.14 -8.82 -9.25
C ILE A 417 15.10 -9.63 -7.94
N LEU A 418 14.17 -10.58 -7.83
CA LEU A 418 14.03 -11.40 -6.63
C LEU A 418 15.30 -12.22 -6.34
N ALA A 419 15.89 -12.83 -7.37
CA ALA A 419 17.13 -13.59 -7.23
C ALA A 419 18.32 -12.71 -6.82
N MET A 420 18.39 -11.49 -7.35
CA MET A 420 19.40 -10.48 -7.00
C MET A 420 19.27 -10.08 -5.52
N LEU A 421 18.07 -9.71 -5.06
CA LEU A 421 17.81 -9.35 -3.66
C LEU A 421 18.20 -10.47 -2.69
N CYS A 422 17.76 -11.70 -2.97
CA CYS A 422 18.11 -12.87 -2.16
C CYS A 422 19.62 -13.17 -2.22
N GLY A 423 20.26 -12.92 -3.38
CA GLY A 423 21.71 -13.04 -3.57
C GLY A 423 22.49 -12.09 -2.68
N MET A 424 22.05 -10.84 -2.57
CA MET A 424 22.69 -9.83 -1.71
C MET A 424 22.59 -10.18 -0.24
N GLN A 425 21.44 -10.67 0.25
CA GLN A 425 21.30 -11.17 1.62
C GLN A 425 22.29 -12.31 1.93
N ARG A 426 22.53 -13.23 0.98
CA ARG A 426 23.56 -14.27 1.14
C ARG A 426 24.98 -13.73 1.08
N LYS A 427 25.24 -12.77 0.20
CA LYS A 427 26.57 -12.18 -0.05
C LYS A 427 27.05 -11.34 1.14
N PHE A 428 26.18 -10.48 1.66
CA PHE A 428 26.50 -9.52 2.73
C PHE A 428 26.15 -10.06 4.13
N GLY A 429 25.45 -11.19 4.21
CA GLY A 429 24.83 -11.68 5.44
C GLY A 429 23.52 -10.93 5.71
N THR A 430 22.62 -11.51 6.50
CA THR A 430 21.28 -10.96 6.75
C THR A 430 21.32 -9.50 7.23
N TYR A 431 20.50 -8.64 6.61
CA TYR A 431 20.39 -7.22 6.94
C TYR A 431 18.97 -6.68 6.68
N ASP A 432 18.73 -5.44 7.10
CA ASP A 432 17.49 -4.70 6.83
C ASP A 432 17.56 -4.04 5.45
N LEU A 433 16.88 -4.62 4.46
CA LEU A 433 16.86 -4.08 3.10
C LEU A 433 15.95 -2.87 3.05
N ARG A 434 16.49 -1.70 2.74
CA ARG A 434 15.68 -0.54 2.40
C ARG A 434 15.52 -0.43 0.89
N VAL A 435 14.29 -0.54 0.41
CA VAL A 435 13.97 -0.39 -1.02
C VAL A 435 13.53 1.03 -1.34
N ASP A 436 13.76 1.49 -2.58
CA ASP A 436 13.34 2.83 -3.03
C ASP A 436 13.10 2.92 -4.54
N GLY A 437 12.59 4.06 -5.00
CA GLY A 437 12.16 4.32 -6.37
C GLY A 437 10.79 3.73 -6.69
N ASP A 438 10.27 4.03 -7.86
CA ASP A 438 8.89 3.65 -8.23
C ASP A 438 8.83 2.25 -8.87
N PRO A 439 8.18 1.26 -8.22
CA PRO A 439 8.07 -0.10 -8.75
C PRO A 439 7.09 -0.22 -9.94
N CYS A 440 6.20 0.75 -10.13
CA CYS A 440 5.23 0.75 -11.23
C CYS A 440 5.50 1.94 -12.15
N ASN A 441 5.69 1.67 -13.45
CA ASN A 441 5.85 2.73 -14.43
C ASN A 441 5.05 2.47 -15.71
N VAL A 442 4.68 3.56 -16.37
CA VAL A 442 3.97 3.54 -17.65
C VAL A 442 4.90 3.06 -18.78
N LYS A 443 4.34 2.47 -19.84
CA LYS A 443 5.06 2.11 -21.08
C LYS A 443 4.87 3.18 -22.16
N ASN A 444 5.90 3.43 -22.98
CA ASN A 444 5.81 4.29 -24.16
C ASN A 444 5.42 5.75 -23.89
N ASP A 445 5.70 6.28 -22.70
CA ASP A 445 5.55 7.70 -22.41
C ASP A 445 6.57 8.53 -23.22
N ARG A 446 7.80 8.01 -23.38
CA ARG A 446 8.92 8.67 -24.09
C ARG A 446 9.18 10.13 -23.66
N SER A 447 8.54 10.57 -22.58
CA SER A 447 8.59 11.89 -21.98
C SER A 447 8.98 11.76 -20.50
N PHE A 448 9.40 12.86 -19.89
CA PHE A 448 9.71 12.88 -18.45
C PHE A 448 8.45 13.09 -17.60
N ASP A 449 7.39 13.66 -18.19
CA ASP A 449 6.27 14.26 -17.46
C ASP A 449 4.99 13.38 -17.42
N SER A 450 5.03 12.15 -17.95
CA SER A 450 3.91 11.16 -17.86
C SER A 450 2.56 11.61 -18.43
N GLU A 451 2.54 12.53 -19.39
CA GLU A 451 1.30 12.97 -20.07
C GLU A 451 0.80 11.97 -21.12
N THR A 452 1.64 11.01 -21.51
CA THR A 452 1.37 10.02 -22.56
C THR A 452 1.81 8.61 -22.14
N GLY A 453 1.30 7.56 -22.80
CA GLY A 453 1.76 6.18 -22.57
C GLY A 453 0.65 5.19 -22.20
N ASP A 454 1.06 3.94 -22.01
CA ASP A 454 0.23 2.79 -21.69
C ASP A 454 0.39 2.37 -20.23
N TRP A 455 -0.64 2.69 -19.44
CA TRP A 455 -0.71 2.40 -18.01
C TRP A 455 -1.10 0.95 -17.70
N ASN A 456 -1.54 0.16 -18.68
CA ASN A 456 -1.98 -1.22 -18.45
C ASN A 456 -0.87 -2.08 -17.82
N GLY A 457 0.39 -1.79 -18.14
CA GLY A 457 1.54 -2.47 -17.54
C GLY A 457 1.65 -2.26 -16.03
N THR A 458 1.15 -1.15 -15.48
CA THR A 458 1.21 -0.87 -14.03
C THR A 458 0.35 -1.83 -13.22
N PHE A 459 -0.66 -2.44 -13.84
CA PHE A 459 -1.50 -3.43 -13.20
C PHE A 459 -0.71 -4.64 -12.70
N LEU A 460 0.00 -5.29 -13.62
CA LEU A 460 0.80 -6.47 -13.30
C LEU A 460 2.07 -6.10 -12.51
N GLN A 461 2.65 -4.91 -12.74
CA GLN A 461 3.73 -4.39 -11.88
C GLN A 461 3.29 -4.24 -10.42
N SER A 462 2.09 -3.70 -10.16
CA SER A 462 1.56 -3.57 -8.80
C SER A 462 1.34 -4.93 -8.13
N GLN A 463 0.81 -5.92 -8.87
CA GLN A 463 0.67 -7.28 -8.34
C GLN A 463 2.03 -7.89 -8.00
N ASN A 464 3.01 -7.70 -8.91
CA ASN A 464 4.35 -8.23 -8.73
C ASN A 464 5.14 -7.50 -7.66
N PHE A 465 4.85 -6.23 -7.36
CA PHE A 465 5.40 -5.51 -6.22
C PHE A 465 5.05 -6.20 -4.89
N TYR A 466 3.76 -6.45 -4.63
CA TYR A 466 3.34 -7.17 -3.41
C TYR A 466 3.87 -8.61 -3.39
N ARG A 467 3.88 -9.29 -4.55
CA ARG A 467 4.48 -10.63 -4.69
C ARG A 467 5.97 -10.62 -4.35
N LEU A 468 6.72 -9.61 -4.79
CA LEU A 468 8.16 -9.47 -4.54
C LEU A 468 8.44 -9.37 -3.04
N TYR A 469 7.71 -8.51 -2.33
CA TYR A 469 7.88 -8.33 -0.88
C TYR A 469 7.63 -9.63 -0.12
N LYS A 470 6.52 -10.32 -0.43
CA LYS A 470 6.20 -11.61 0.16
C LYS A 470 7.29 -12.65 -0.12
N GLU A 471 7.62 -12.89 -1.38
CA GLU A 471 8.60 -13.92 -1.76
C GLU A 471 10.00 -13.62 -1.23
N PHE A 472 10.38 -12.34 -1.16
CA PHE A 472 11.65 -11.93 -0.56
C PHE A 472 11.70 -12.32 0.92
N LYS A 473 10.67 -12.01 1.71
CA LYS A 473 10.62 -12.35 3.13
C LYS A 473 10.45 -13.86 3.36
N ASP A 474 9.73 -14.58 2.49
CA ASP A 474 9.63 -16.04 2.55
C ASP A 474 11.01 -16.71 2.36
N ARG A 475 11.80 -16.22 1.40
CA ARG A 475 13.13 -16.76 1.09
C ARG A 475 14.22 -16.28 2.05
N ASN A 476 13.99 -15.18 2.76
CA ASN A 476 14.91 -14.58 3.73
C ASN A 476 14.16 -14.27 5.04
N PRO A 477 13.72 -15.29 5.80
CA PRO A 477 12.81 -15.10 6.93
C PRO A 477 13.40 -14.26 8.06
N GLU A 478 14.73 -14.18 8.17
CA GLU A 478 15.41 -13.35 9.17
C GLU A 478 15.73 -11.94 8.68
N ALA A 479 15.52 -11.62 7.40
CA ALA A 479 15.86 -10.31 6.84
C ALA A 479 14.83 -9.24 7.22
N GLY A 480 15.32 -8.01 7.39
CA GLY A 480 14.49 -6.83 7.52
C GLY A 480 14.08 -6.32 6.14
N LEU A 481 12.95 -5.63 6.08
CA LEU A 481 12.52 -4.89 4.90
C LEU A 481 11.99 -3.53 5.33
N ASP A 482 12.54 -2.48 4.76
CA ASP A 482 12.14 -1.10 4.98
C ASP A 482 11.62 -0.50 3.67
N GLY A 483 10.35 -0.11 3.66
CA GLY A 483 9.70 0.38 2.45
C GLY A 483 9.88 1.87 2.26
N CYS A 484 10.33 2.26 1.07
CA CYS A 484 10.34 3.62 0.59
C CYS A 484 10.07 3.63 -0.92
N SER A 485 9.49 4.72 -1.40
CA SER A 485 9.41 5.08 -2.82
C SER A 485 9.18 6.57 -2.86
N SER A 486 10.26 7.37 -2.94
CA SER A 486 10.20 8.84 -2.84
C SER A 486 9.34 9.30 -1.64
N GLY A 487 9.57 8.67 -0.49
CA GLY A 487 8.69 8.76 0.67
C GLY A 487 7.62 7.66 0.66
N GLY A 488 6.36 8.06 0.84
CA GLY A 488 5.24 7.16 1.07
C GLY A 488 4.46 6.77 -0.18
N HIS A 489 5.08 6.72 -1.37
CA HIS A 489 4.35 6.35 -2.61
C HIS A 489 3.90 4.89 -2.64
N THR A 490 4.42 4.03 -1.75
CA THR A 490 4.06 2.61 -1.65
C THR A 490 3.55 2.22 -0.26
N LEU A 491 3.07 3.18 0.53
CA LEU A 491 2.52 2.96 1.88
C LEU A 491 1.04 2.56 1.78
N GLY A 492 0.81 1.26 1.61
CA GLY A 492 -0.49 0.61 1.68
C GLY A 492 -0.51 -0.44 2.80
N ILE A 493 -1.69 -0.91 3.20
CA ILE A 493 -1.79 -1.88 4.31
C ILE A 493 -1.09 -3.19 3.95
N GLU A 494 -1.25 -3.69 2.73
CA GLU A 494 -0.58 -4.93 2.33
C GLU A 494 0.94 -4.78 2.17
N SER A 495 1.47 -3.60 1.80
CA SER A 495 2.93 -3.40 1.83
C SER A 495 3.47 -3.34 3.26
N VAL A 496 2.74 -2.66 4.17
CA VAL A 496 3.02 -2.58 5.61
C VAL A 496 3.03 -3.96 6.29
N ARG A 497 2.33 -4.95 5.74
CA ARG A 497 2.44 -6.34 6.21
C ARG A 497 3.89 -6.84 6.17
N TYR A 498 4.57 -6.58 5.06
CA TYR A 498 5.90 -7.15 4.77
C TYR A 498 7.06 -6.29 5.27
N THR A 499 6.84 -4.99 5.48
CA THR A 499 7.87 -4.06 5.94
C THR A 499 7.95 -4.02 7.47
N ASP A 500 9.16 -3.96 8.00
CA ASP A 500 9.45 -3.77 9.42
C ASP A 500 9.37 -2.29 9.82
N GLN A 501 9.72 -1.40 8.88
CA GLN A 501 9.42 0.03 8.93
C GLN A 501 9.10 0.56 7.53
N GLN A 502 8.41 1.70 7.47
CA GLN A 502 7.98 2.32 6.23
C GLN A 502 8.13 3.83 6.32
N GLN A 503 8.65 4.42 5.25
CA GLN A 503 8.72 5.86 5.10
C GLN A 503 7.32 6.43 4.76
N ILE A 504 6.92 7.49 5.46
CA ILE A 504 5.60 8.13 5.28
C ILE A 504 5.57 9.24 4.21
N THR A 505 6.67 9.97 4.01
CA THR A 505 6.86 11.03 3.00
C THR A 505 8.32 11.51 3.00
N ASP A 506 8.76 12.26 2.00
CA ASP A 506 10.09 12.91 1.96
C ASP A 506 10.15 14.28 2.67
N GLY A 507 9.04 14.76 3.26
CA GLY A 507 9.10 15.73 4.36
C GLY A 507 8.32 17.05 4.20
N GLU A 508 7.69 17.34 3.06
CA GLU A 508 6.85 18.55 2.95
C GLU A 508 5.53 18.48 3.77
N CYS A 509 5.27 17.39 4.52
CA CYS A 509 4.15 17.27 5.47
C CYS A 509 4.25 18.20 6.69
N LYS A 510 5.44 18.73 6.99
CA LYS A 510 5.74 19.59 8.15
C LYS A 510 5.27 19.00 9.48
N HIS A 511 4.68 19.78 10.39
CA HIS A 511 4.27 19.34 11.73
C HIS A 511 3.25 18.19 11.75
N TYR A 512 2.55 17.92 10.64
CA TYR A 512 1.60 16.81 10.55
C TYR A 512 2.27 15.45 10.31
N GLY A 513 3.57 15.43 10.01
CA GLY A 513 4.32 14.21 9.73
C GLY A 513 4.14 13.17 10.82
N GLY A 514 3.56 12.03 10.46
CA GLY A 514 3.39 10.88 11.34
C GLY A 514 2.07 10.83 12.10
N TYR A 515 1.33 11.93 12.26
CA TYR A 515 0.13 11.93 13.09
C TYR A 515 -1.02 11.14 12.46
N TRP A 516 -1.51 11.54 11.28
CA TRP A 516 -2.66 10.85 10.68
C TRP A 516 -2.31 9.50 10.07
N THR A 517 -1.04 9.28 9.71
CA THR A 517 -0.57 7.99 9.19
C THR A 517 -0.63 6.90 10.26
N THR A 518 -0.65 7.23 11.56
CA THR A 518 -0.88 6.24 12.61
C THR A 518 -2.26 5.58 12.52
N MET A 519 -3.21 6.16 11.79
CA MET A 519 -4.53 5.55 11.59
C MET A 519 -4.48 4.33 10.67
N ILE A 520 -3.60 4.35 9.67
CA ILE A 520 -3.53 3.32 8.61
C ILE A 520 -2.27 2.47 8.70
N MET A 521 -1.37 2.80 9.62
CA MET A 521 -0.13 2.08 9.87
C MET A 521 0.20 2.15 11.38
N PRO A 522 0.61 1.05 12.01
CA PRO A 522 1.04 1.08 13.39
C PRO A 522 2.25 2.00 13.60
N ILE A 523 2.30 2.69 14.74
CA ILE A 523 3.41 3.59 15.07
C ILE A 523 4.76 2.85 15.10
N ASP A 524 4.75 1.58 15.49
CA ASP A 524 5.90 0.68 15.52
C ASP A 524 6.54 0.41 14.15
N LYS A 525 5.78 0.63 13.06
CA LYS A 525 6.25 0.53 11.68
C LYS A 525 6.58 1.88 11.06
N HIS A 526 6.43 2.99 11.78
CA HIS A 526 6.86 4.29 11.28
C HIS A 526 8.38 4.39 11.29
N GLN A 527 8.93 4.86 10.17
CA GLN A 527 10.28 5.38 10.13
C GLN A 527 10.30 6.80 10.71
N GLY A 528 11.28 7.10 11.56
CA GLY A 528 11.47 8.43 12.12
C GLY A 528 11.60 9.49 11.04
N MET A 529 10.80 10.55 11.15
CA MET A 529 10.85 11.74 10.30
C MET A 529 11.25 12.95 11.12
N PRO A 530 12.09 13.87 10.60
CA PRO A 530 12.21 15.19 11.20
C PRO A 530 10.90 15.98 10.98
N ILE A 531 10.01 15.92 11.97
CA ILE A 531 8.88 16.85 12.11
C ILE A 531 9.47 18.24 12.35
N GLY A 532 9.58 19.07 11.29
CA GLY A 532 9.99 20.48 11.41
C GLY A 532 11.18 20.96 10.56
N GLU A 533 11.38 20.41 9.35
CA GLU A 533 12.37 20.88 8.34
C GLU A 533 13.86 20.80 8.72
N CYS A 534 14.21 20.48 9.97
CA CYS A 534 15.61 20.39 10.40
C CYS A 534 16.18 18.99 10.14
N LYS A 535 17.27 18.93 9.38
CA LYS A 535 18.10 17.72 9.26
C LYS A 535 18.93 17.61 10.53
N GLY A 536 18.50 16.75 11.45
CA GLY A 536 19.27 16.46 12.67
C GLY A 536 20.70 16.09 12.36
N SER A 537 21.63 16.81 12.97
CA SER A 537 23.06 16.58 12.85
C SER A 537 23.61 16.15 14.20
N TRP A 538 24.36 15.05 14.21
CA TRP A 538 25.14 14.60 15.37
C TRP A 538 26.13 15.65 15.93
N GLN A 539 26.41 16.71 15.18
CA GLN A 539 27.33 17.78 15.59
C GLN A 539 26.65 18.90 16.41
N TYR A 540 25.32 19.04 16.35
CA TYR A 540 24.60 20.15 16.98
C TYR A 540 23.24 19.70 17.53
N TYR A 541 22.93 20.08 18.76
CA TYR A 541 21.61 19.85 19.34
C TYR A 541 20.61 20.95 18.93
N ASP A 542 19.44 20.56 18.42
CA ASP A 542 18.27 21.44 18.29
C ASP A 542 17.07 20.85 19.05
N PRO A 543 16.55 21.54 20.10
CA PRO A 543 15.42 21.04 20.88
C PRO A 543 14.12 20.90 20.07
N ARG A 544 14.02 21.50 18.88
CA ARG A 544 12.90 21.33 17.94
C ARG A 544 12.92 19.96 17.25
N GLU A 545 14.03 19.23 17.29
CA GLU A 545 14.20 17.91 16.67
C GLU A 545 13.67 16.75 17.51
N ARG A 546 13.02 17.01 18.66
CA ARG A 546 12.48 15.95 19.52
C ARG A 546 11.35 15.19 18.83
N GLN A 547 11.72 14.10 18.17
CA GLN A 547 10.81 13.08 17.65
C GLN A 547 10.42 12.14 18.78
N LEU A 548 9.27 12.40 19.41
CA LEU A 548 8.70 11.50 20.42
C LEU A 548 7.69 10.51 19.84
N PHE A 549 7.32 10.66 18.57
CA PHE A 549 6.28 9.85 17.95
C PHE A 549 6.77 8.49 17.45
N SER A 550 7.98 8.40 16.90
CA SER A 550 8.55 7.15 16.34
C SER A 550 10.04 7.04 16.62
N ALA A 551 10.64 5.88 16.29
CA ALA A 551 12.06 5.66 16.50
C ALA A 551 12.93 6.78 15.87
N PRO A 552 13.82 7.42 16.64
CA PRO A 552 14.57 8.58 16.18
C PRO A 552 15.60 8.20 15.11
N ILE A 553 15.85 9.14 14.20
CA ILE A 553 16.89 9.04 13.18
C ILE A 553 17.82 10.24 13.31
N GLN A 554 19.12 9.97 13.42
CA GLN A 554 20.16 11.00 13.48
C GLN A 554 21.10 10.88 12.27
N GLY A 555 21.39 11.99 11.58
CA GLY A 555 22.42 11.99 10.55
C GLY A 555 23.81 11.91 11.15
N ALA A 556 24.72 11.15 10.53
CA ALA A 556 26.14 11.03 10.88
C ALA A 556 27.07 11.32 9.69
N GLN A 557 26.89 12.48 9.05
CA GLN A 557 27.74 12.91 7.93
C GLN A 557 29.15 13.28 8.40
N ASN A 558 30.18 12.94 7.63
CA ASN A 558 31.59 13.21 7.92
C ASN A 558 32.02 12.82 9.35
N PRO A 559 31.78 11.58 9.82
CA PRO A 559 32.11 11.17 11.19
C PRO A 559 33.60 11.34 11.54
N GLU A 560 34.46 11.51 10.53
CA GLU A 560 35.87 11.84 10.69
C GLU A 560 36.15 13.21 11.32
N GLU A 561 35.21 14.14 11.26
CA GLU A 561 35.34 15.49 11.83
C GLU A 561 35.31 15.47 13.38
N GLY A 562 34.84 14.39 13.99
CA GLY A 562 34.81 14.18 15.44
C GLY A 562 33.64 14.87 16.17
N TYR A 563 33.20 14.31 17.29
CA TYR A 563 32.03 14.74 18.09
C TYR A 563 32.38 15.16 19.51
N THR A 564 31.45 15.88 20.15
CA THR A 564 31.41 16.03 21.61
C THR A 564 30.32 15.13 22.19
N ASN A 565 30.50 14.68 23.43
CA ASN A 565 29.47 13.91 24.13
C ASN A 565 28.18 14.73 24.31
N GLU A 566 28.29 16.03 24.54
CA GLU A 566 27.15 16.94 24.67
C GLU A 566 26.29 16.96 23.40
N ALA A 567 26.91 17.01 22.21
CA ALA A 567 26.18 16.99 20.94
C ALA A 567 25.48 15.64 20.68
N LEU A 568 26.07 14.54 21.17
CA LEU A 568 25.49 13.21 21.08
C LEU A 568 24.35 12.97 22.09
N GLU A 569 24.45 13.54 23.28
CA GLU A 569 23.48 13.36 24.37
C GLU A 569 22.18 14.17 24.16
N GLY A 570 22.24 15.25 23.38
CA GLY A 570 21.08 16.10 23.04
C GLY A 570 20.79 17.14 24.10
#